data_AF-A0A812N2M9-F1
#
_entry.id   AF-A0A812N2M9-F1
#
_cell.length_a   1.000
_cell.length_b   1.000
_cell.length_c   1.000
_cell.angle_alpha   90.00
_cell.angle_beta   90.00
_cell.angle_gamma   90.00
#
_symmetry.space_group_name_H-M   'P 1'
#
loop_
_entity.id
_entity.type
_entity.pdbx_description
1 polymer ?
#
loop_
_entity_poly.entity_id
_entity_poly.type
_entity_poly.pdbx_seq_one_letter_code
_entity_poly.pdbx_strand_id
1 'polypeptide(L)'
;MGGAHGRHSRQHNAEANPRRSRGVRSRVRACFGLERRDLRPIHPLVAPLLEQKRAASARRYNVLVSQAEAGAVPDEVAHQIRLDVVRTFPAIPSPHGDWGWPRDIASQDREDCLARALLASECRSAESSRPSSPQKSGLPMLLKIRRSWCGVTAESSSSTAPLMRRQSLSLGADGWAVDTTPSLSDPMPTYVQGCSMMAAMCLGFTVGREEEGFWLFIHLLEDVLGADFFSRQPALVGFHGDRAAAAALVASQSPGLAELMGVHSLGESISALASRCLLSGFVGFLSGPPLVAFWEELLQVRCADFPRLPLITWLAGLVHHAEGQLASALVGLSSDEAVPVFFRTVQQAAKALPNNWHPRIRVSRAHALELRQISKAAAERYRSTQEALNLKESHAKNVSASLDRTCSALLDAMKLAEGMGSASAAAAGSSREAKDHTTCLGSRTHAKCQSTQAPAHIGDNARSHSVVRWYAII
;
A
#
# COMPACT_ATOMS: atom_id res chain seq x y z
N MET A 1 -59.00 17.54 86.44
CA MET A 1 -59.60 18.07 85.20
C MET A 1 -58.49 18.50 84.26
N GLY A 2 -58.51 18.00 83.01
CA GLY A 2 -57.90 18.53 81.77
C GLY A 2 -56.38 18.78 81.77
N GLY A 3 -55.61 18.44 80.75
CA GLY A 3 -55.89 18.00 79.39
C GLY A 3 -54.57 18.01 78.61
N ALA A 4 -54.52 17.20 77.55
CA ALA A 4 -53.35 16.70 76.86
C ALA A 4 -52.63 17.67 75.88
N HIS A 5 -51.48 17.17 75.39
CA HIS A 5 -50.75 17.48 74.15
C HIS A 5 -49.87 18.74 74.16
N GLY A 6 -48.60 18.74 73.72
CA GLY A 6 -47.82 17.80 72.92
C GLY A 6 -47.05 18.59 71.86
N ARG A 7 -45.73 18.39 71.72
CA ARG A 7 -44.96 18.41 70.45
C ARG A 7 -43.45 18.41 70.72
N HIS A 8 -42.83 17.29 70.40
CA HIS A 8 -41.39 17.11 70.25
C HIS A 8 -40.92 17.55 68.86
N SER A 9 -39.72 18.15 68.85
CA SER A 9 -38.59 17.96 67.92
C SER A 9 -38.86 17.60 66.45
N ARG A 10 -38.35 18.44 65.54
CA ARG A 10 -37.32 18.06 64.53
C ARG A 10 -36.97 19.27 63.65
N GLN A 11 -35.83 19.91 63.92
CA GLN A 11 -35.13 20.73 62.93
C GLN A 11 -34.37 19.80 61.99
N HIS A 12 -34.76 19.79 60.72
CA HIS A 12 -34.02 19.14 59.64
C HIS A 12 -32.90 20.10 59.17
N ASN A 13 -31.66 19.82 59.57
CA ASN A 13 -30.47 20.32 58.90
C ASN A 13 -30.24 19.47 57.63
N ALA A 14 -30.43 20.09 56.47
CA ALA A 14 -30.08 19.50 55.18
C ALA A 14 -28.58 19.71 54.92
N GLU A 15 -27.74 18.86 55.51
CA GLU A 15 -26.34 18.71 55.08
C GLU A 15 -26.31 18.01 53.72
N ALA A 16 -26.03 18.79 52.68
CA ALA A 16 -25.77 18.30 51.33
C ALA A 16 -24.51 17.43 51.33
N ASN A 17 -24.70 16.11 51.35
CA ASN A 17 -23.65 15.10 51.39
C ASN A 17 -22.85 15.09 50.06
N PRO A 18 -21.59 15.58 50.00
CA PRO A 18 -20.82 15.69 48.75
C PRO A 18 -20.25 14.35 48.28
N ARG A 19 -20.58 13.23 48.94
CA ARG A 19 -20.02 11.90 48.62
C ARG A 19 -20.78 11.13 47.55
N ARG A 20 -21.96 11.56 47.12
CA ARG A 20 -22.74 10.85 46.07
C ARG A 20 -22.43 11.26 44.62
N SER A 21 -21.74 12.38 44.39
CA SER A 21 -21.41 12.85 43.03
C SER A 21 -20.06 12.33 42.49
N ARG A 22 -19.21 11.73 43.31
CA ARG A 22 -17.93 11.12 42.86
C ARG A 22 -18.13 9.82 42.07
N GLY A 23 -19.14 9.02 42.38
CA GLY A 23 -19.37 7.72 41.72
C GLY A 23 -19.88 7.82 40.28
N VAL A 24 -20.60 8.90 39.93
CA VAL A 24 -21.10 9.09 38.55
C VAL A 24 -19.98 9.60 37.64
N ARG A 25 -19.13 10.51 38.13
CA ARG A 25 -17.96 10.97 37.36
C ARG A 25 -16.91 9.87 37.15
N SER A 26 -16.72 8.95 38.09
CA SER A 26 -15.80 7.82 37.88
C SER A 26 -16.37 6.80 36.90
N ARG A 27 -17.67 6.49 36.95
CA ARG A 27 -18.31 5.59 35.97
C ARG A 27 -18.33 6.16 34.56
N VAL A 28 -18.61 7.46 34.41
CA VAL A 28 -18.53 8.12 33.11
C VAL A 28 -17.08 8.16 32.60
N ARG A 29 -16.09 8.41 33.46
CA ARG A 29 -14.66 8.31 33.08
C ARG A 29 -14.25 6.88 32.70
N ALA A 30 -14.72 5.86 33.40
CA ALA A 30 -14.47 4.46 33.07
C ALA A 30 -15.10 4.06 31.72
N CYS A 31 -16.33 4.53 31.42
CA CYS A 31 -16.98 4.33 30.13
C CYS A 31 -16.29 5.08 28.97
N PHE A 32 -15.53 6.14 29.26
CA PHE A 32 -14.70 6.87 28.30
C PHE A 32 -13.21 6.51 28.36
N GLY A 33 -12.80 5.50 29.14
CA GLY A 33 -11.39 5.11 29.28
C GLY A 33 -10.46 6.16 29.90
N LEU A 34 -11.00 7.14 30.63
CA LEU A 34 -10.28 8.27 31.25
C LEU A 34 -9.73 7.98 32.66
N GLU A 35 -9.89 6.76 33.19
CA GLU A 35 -9.05 6.34 34.30
C GLU A 35 -7.62 6.26 33.75
N ARG A 36 -6.73 7.11 34.29
CA ARG A 36 -5.29 7.04 34.02
C ARG A 36 -4.83 5.66 34.47
N ARG A 37 -4.91 4.67 33.57
CA ARG A 37 -4.07 3.47 33.69
C ARG A 37 -2.66 4.01 33.83
N ASP A 38 -1.85 3.40 34.69
CA ASP A 38 -0.42 3.69 34.79
C ASP A 38 0.25 3.24 33.50
N LEU A 39 0.01 4.02 32.43
CA LEU A 39 0.55 3.78 31.12
C LEU A 39 2.05 4.00 31.25
N ARG A 40 2.82 3.05 30.72
CA ARG A 40 4.26 3.22 30.61
C ARG A 40 4.57 4.55 29.91
N PRO A 41 5.70 5.20 30.27
CA PRO A 41 6.13 6.39 29.56
C PRO A 41 6.33 6.07 28.07
N ILE A 42 5.97 7.03 27.21
CA ILE A 42 6.25 6.97 25.78
C ILE A 42 7.77 6.91 25.59
N HIS A 43 8.23 6.28 24.50
CA HIS A 43 9.64 6.24 24.18
C HIS A 43 10.26 7.66 24.16
N PRO A 44 11.42 7.90 24.80
CA PRO A 44 11.96 9.25 24.98
C PRO A 44 12.25 9.99 23.66
N LEU A 45 12.61 9.27 22.60
CA LEU A 45 12.82 9.85 21.27
C LEU A 45 11.53 10.38 20.62
N VAL A 46 10.38 9.83 21.01
CA VAL A 46 9.11 10.06 20.32
C VAL A 46 8.40 11.30 20.85
N ALA A 47 8.50 11.57 22.15
CA ALA A 47 7.86 12.73 22.77
C ALA A 47 8.12 14.07 22.03
N PRO A 48 9.37 14.47 21.71
CA PRO A 48 9.62 15.72 20.99
C PRO A 48 9.07 15.72 19.56
N LEU A 49 9.13 14.58 18.86
CA LEU A 49 8.59 14.45 17.50
C LEU A 49 7.07 14.64 17.48
N LEU A 50 6.37 14.09 18.48
CA LEU A 50 4.92 14.24 18.63
C LEU A 50 4.53 15.68 18.93
N GLU A 51 5.25 16.36 19.83
CA GLU A 51 5.01 17.75 20.16
C GLU A 51 5.17 18.64 18.92
N GLN A 52 6.27 18.45 18.18
CA GLN A 52 6.51 19.15 16.92
C GLN A 52 5.40 18.89 15.89
N LYS A 53 4.99 17.63 15.69
CA LYS A 53 4.01 17.28 14.66
C LYS A 53 2.61 17.76 14.99
N ARG A 54 2.22 17.74 16.26
CA ARG A 54 0.95 18.30 16.74
C ARG A 54 0.91 19.81 16.60
N ALA A 55 2.00 20.49 16.98
CA ALA A 55 2.08 21.95 16.86
C ALA A 55 1.97 22.41 15.40
N ALA A 56 2.54 21.66 14.46
CA ALA A 56 2.45 21.94 13.03
C ALA A 56 1.09 21.57 12.40
N SER A 57 0.27 20.76 13.07
CA SER A 57 -0.98 20.25 12.50
C SER A 57 -2.17 21.10 12.92
N ALA A 58 -2.83 21.74 11.95
CA ALA A 58 -4.03 22.53 12.19
C ALA A 58 -5.26 21.68 12.63
N ARG A 59 -5.24 20.38 12.33
CA ARG A 59 -6.37 19.47 12.53
C ARG A 59 -6.17 18.57 13.73
N ARG A 60 -7.27 18.33 14.44
CA ARG A 60 -7.32 17.39 15.56
C ARG A 60 -7.60 15.98 15.04
N TYR A 61 -6.89 15.00 15.59
CA TYR A 61 -7.04 13.59 15.24
C TYR A 61 -8.51 13.11 15.29
N ASN A 62 -9.24 13.46 16.36
CA ASN A 62 -10.65 13.07 16.53
C ASN A 62 -11.55 13.50 15.36
N VAL A 63 -11.25 14.63 14.70
CA VAL A 63 -12.03 15.08 13.53
C VAL A 63 -11.80 14.15 12.34
N LEU A 64 -10.55 13.73 12.11
CA LEU A 64 -10.21 12.80 11.02
C LEU A 64 -10.85 11.43 11.24
N VAL A 65 -10.85 10.93 12.48
CA VAL A 65 -11.53 9.67 12.83
C VAL A 65 -13.04 9.76 12.58
N SER A 66 -13.70 10.83 13.06
CA SER A 66 -15.14 11.00 12.82
C SER A 66 -15.48 11.13 11.34
N GLN A 67 -14.61 11.75 10.53
CA GLN A 67 -14.78 11.81 9.07
C GLN A 67 -14.63 10.42 8.43
N ALA A 68 -13.63 9.64 8.85
CA ALA A 68 -13.45 8.29 8.37
C ALA A 68 -14.67 7.40 8.68
N GLU A 69 -15.18 7.47 9.92
CA GLU A 69 -16.38 6.76 10.35
C GLU A 69 -17.65 7.21 9.60
N ALA A 70 -17.68 8.47 9.16
CA ALA A 70 -18.75 9.01 8.32
C ALA A 70 -18.62 8.62 6.82
N GLY A 71 -17.68 7.75 6.45
CA GLY A 71 -17.50 7.27 5.08
C GLY A 71 -16.68 8.20 4.18
N ALA A 72 -15.79 9.02 4.74
CA ALA A 72 -14.88 9.84 3.94
C ALA A 72 -13.77 9.04 3.24
N VAL A 73 -13.51 7.80 3.68
CA VAL A 73 -12.59 6.85 3.02
C VAL A 73 -13.42 5.91 2.14
N PRO A 74 -13.01 5.64 0.89
CA PRO A 74 -13.71 4.66 0.05
C PRO A 74 -13.79 3.27 0.71
N ASP A 75 -14.92 2.59 0.56
CA ASP A 75 -15.21 1.32 1.24
C ASP A 75 -14.19 0.22 0.92
N GLU A 76 -13.69 0.18 -0.32
CA GLU A 76 -12.67 -0.78 -0.78
C GLU A 76 -11.36 -0.62 0.01
N VAL A 77 -10.99 0.63 0.29
CA VAL A 77 -9.78 1.00 1.00
C VAL A 77 -9.92 0.68 2.48
N ALA A 78 -11.08 1.02 3.06
CA ALA A 78 -11.38 0.68 4.44
C ALA A 78 -11.41 -0.83 4.66
N HIS A 79 -11.95 -1.59 3.70
CA HIS A 79 -11.94 -3.05 3.74
C HIS A 79 -10.51 -3.60 3.66
N GLN A 80 -9.69 -3.11 2.73
CA GLN A 80 -8.30 -3.54 2.58
C GLN A 80 -7.47 -3.24 3.83
N ILE A 81 -7.65 -2.07 4.46
CA ILE A 81 -7.01 -1.72 5.73
C ILE A 81 -7.37 -2.76 6.80
N ARG A 82 -8.65 -3.10 6.96
CA ARG A 82 -9.08 -4.10 7.96
C ARG A 82 -8.45 -5.47 7.71
N LEU A 83 -8.37 -5.92 6.45
CA LEU A 83 -7.72 -7.18 6.10
C LEU A 83 -6.22 -7.19 6.47
N ASP A 84 -5.52 -6.09 6.21
CA ASP A 84 -4.09 -6.01 6.50
C ASP A 84 -3.79 -5.84 7.99
N VAL A 85 -4.66 -5.15 8.74
CA VAL A 85 -4.55 -5.02 10.20
C VAL A 85 -4.54 -6.40 10.88
N VAL A 86 -5.46 -7.28 10.50
CA VAL A 86 -5.53 -8.66 11.03
C VAL A 86 -4.24 -9.44 10.73
N ARG A 87 -3.64 -9.22 9.55
CA ARG A 87 -2.37 -9.85 9.15
C ARG A 87 -1.13 -9.23 9.82
N THR A 88 -1.25 -8.02 10.36
CA THR A 88 -0.13 -7.25 10.88
C THR A 88 0.36 -7.80 12.23
N PHE A 89 -0.54 -8.06 13.17
CA PHE A 89 -0.16 -8.50 14.52
C PHE A 89 0.59 -9.83 14.56
N PRO A 90 0.27 -10.85 13.76
CA PRO A 90 1.07 -12.07 13.67
C PRO A 90 2.50 -11.84 13.15
N ALA A 91 2.74 -10.76 12.39
CA ALA A 91 4.04 -10.45 11.81
C ALA A 91 4.95 -9.65 12.76
N ILE A 92 4.39 -9.01 13.79
CA ILE A 92 5.16 -8.28 14.79
C ILE A 92 5.86 -9.31 15.70
N PRO A 93 7.18 -9.22 15.92
CA PRO A 93 7.90 -10.15 16.81
C PRO A 93 7.17 -10.28 18.16
N SER A 94 6.97 -11.51 18.63
CA SER A 94 6.04 -11.86 19.70
C SER A 94 5.97 -10.84 20.86
N PRO A 95 4.76 -10.48 21.32
CA PRO A 95 4.51 -9.43 22.33
C PRO A 95 4.95 -9.78 23.76
N HIS A 96 5.71 -10.87 23.96
CA HIS A 96 6.20 -11.29 25.27
C HIS A 96 7.43 -10.47 25.68
N GLY A 97 7.24 -9.18 25.96
CA GLY A 97 8.26 -8.37 26.63
C GLY A 97 8.12 -6.87 26.42
N ASP A 98 8.27 -6.42 25.17
CA ASP A 98 8.91 -5.12 24.97
C ASP A 98 8.18 -4.12 24.05
N TRP A 99 7.11 -4.51 23.36
CA TRP A 99 6.45 -3.62 22.38
C TRP A 99 5.50 -2.58 22.96
N GLY A 100 5.66 -2.20 24.23
CA GLY A 100 4.91 -1.13 24.88
C GLY A 100 3.42 -1.41 25.12
N TRP A 101 2.78 -2.35 24.42
CA TRP A 101 1.36 -2.64 24.58
C TRP A 101 1.06 -3.17 25.99
N PRO A 102 0.08 -2.59 26.69
CA PRO A 102 -0.42 -3.15 27.93
C PRO A 102 -0.97 -4.57 27.71
N ARG A 103 -0.58 -5.52 28.58
CA ARG A 103 -0.93 -6.96 28.45
C ARG A 103 -2.44 -7.22 28.58
N ASP A 104 -3.16 -6.27 29.16
CA ASP A 104 -4.59 -6.28 29.45
C ASP A 104 -5.46 -5.80 28.28
N ILE A 105 -4.88 -5.26 27.20
CA ILE A 105 -5.67 -4.84 26.03
C ILE A 105 -6.01 -6.08 25.18
N ALA A 106 -7.30 -6.27 24.90
CA ALA A 106 -7.77 -7.33 24.03
C ALA A 106 -7.12 -7.22 22.63
N SER A 107 -6.95 -8.33 21.92
CA SER A 107 -6.44 -8.28 20.52
C SER A 107 -7.32 -7.40 19.64
N GLN A 108 -8.64 -7.52 19.79
CA GLN A 108 -9.63 -6.75 19.04
C GLN A 108 -9.44 -5.24 19.22
N ASP A 109 -9.25 -4.77 20.46
CA ASP A 109 -9.06 -3.35 20.74
C ASP A 109 -7.82 -2.79 20.03
N ARG A 110 -6.73 -3.59 19.93
CA ARG A 110 -5.50 -3.18 19.22
C ARG A 110 -5.70 -3.08 17.72
N GLU A 111 -6.42 -4.03 17.16
CA GLU A 111 -6.79 -4.05 15.73
C GLU A 111 -7.67 -2.85 15.39
N ASP A 112 -8.67 -2.56 16.20
CA ASP A 112 -9.57 -1.42 15.99
C ASP A 112 -8.82 -0.07 16.11
N CYS A 113 -7.92 0.07 17.10
CA CYS A 113 -7.07 1.27 17.22
C CYS A 113 -6.19 1.48 15.97
N LEU A 114 -5.54 0.41 15.49
CA LEU A 114 -4.68 0.49 14.30
C LEU A 114 -5.50 0.81 13.05
N ALA A 115 -6.66 0.19 12.87
CA ALA A 115 -7.55 0.46 11.74
C ALA A 115 -8.01 1.92 11.73
N ARG A 116 -8.44 2.48 12.88
CA ARG A 116 -8.85 3.89 12.97
C ARG A 116 -7.70 4.85 12.68
N ALA A 117 -6.49 4.57 13.17
CA ALA A 117 -5.32 5.40 12.86
C ALA A 117 -4.99 5.41 11.36
N LEU A 118 -5.04 4.25 10.69
CA LEU A 118 -4.81 4.14 9.24
C LEU A 118 -5.92 4.84 8.44
N LEU A 119 -7.18 4.66 8.82
CA LEU A 119 -8.32 5.35 8.18
C LEU A 119 -8.23 6.87 8.33
N ALA A 120 -7.87 7.37 9.51
CA ALA A 120 -7.65 8.80 9.74
C ALA A 120 -6.50 9.34 8.88
N SER A 121 -5.46 8.54 8.62
CA SER A 121 -4.36 8.90 7.73
C SER A 121 -4.84 9.03 6.28
N GLU A 122 -5.67 8.10 5.81
CA GLU A 122 -6.25 8.18 4.46
C GLU A 122 -7.19 9.39 4.30
N CYS A 123 -8.00 9.71 5.32
CA CYS A 123 -8.80 10.94 5.32
C CYS A 123 -7.92 12.19 5.17
N ARG A 124 -6.82 12.28 5.92
CA ARG A 124 -5.88 13.40 5.82
C ARG A 124 -5.28 13.52 4.42
N SER A 125 -4.83 12.40 3.84
CA SER A 125 -4.25 12.38 2.49
C SER A 125 -5.24 12.80 1.42
N ALA A 126 -6.50 12.36 1.51
CA ALA A 126 -7.55 12.74 0.56
C ALA A 126 -7.80 14.26 0.57
N GLU A 127 -7.73 14.90 1.75
CA GLU A 127 -7.91 16.35 1.86
C GLU A 127 -6.75 17.15 1.30
N SER A 128 -5.51 16.70 1.53
CA SER A 128 -4.31 17.33 0.96
C SER A 128 -4.28 17.28 -0.57
N SER A 129 -4.91 16.26 -1.16
CA SER A 129 -5.02 16.11 -2.61
C SER A 129 -6.12 16.95 -3.26
N ARG A 130 -7.04 17.54 -2.48
CA ARG A 130 -8.07 18.40 -3.05
C ARG A 130 -7.38 19.65 -3.59
N PRO A 131 -7.47 19.95 -4.91
CA PRO A 131 -6.97 21.21 -5.43
C PRO A 131 -7.66 22.30 -4.61
N SER A 132 -6.86 23.14 -3.96
CA SER A 132 -7.36 24.29 -3.20
C SER A 132 -8.32 25.03 -4.13
N SER A 133 -9.62 24.93 -3.86
CA SER A 133 -10.63 25.39 -4.80
C SER A 133 -10.28 26.80 -5.25
N PRO A 134 -10.38 27.15 -6.55
CA PRO A 134 -10.36 28.56 -6.93
C PRO A 134 -11.45 29.23 -6.08
N GLN A 135 -11.08 30.28 -5.33
CA GLN A 135 -12.02 31.04 -4.52
C GLN A 135 -13.28 31.32 -5.35
N LYS A 136 -14.40 30.71 -4.96
CA LYS A 136 -15.68 30.90 -5.65
C LYS A 136 -16.14 32.34 -5.47
N SER A 137 -16.12 33.12 -6.55
CA SER A 137 -17.26 33.96 -6.89
C SER A 137 -18.27 33.10 -7.66
N GLY A 138 -19.37 32.71 -7.00
CA GLY A 138 -20.55 32.13 -7.69
C GLY A 138 -20.91 30.69 -7.30
N LEU A 139 -22.02 30.54 -6.56
CA LEU A 139 -22.76 29.31 -6.26
C LEU A 139 -23.85 29.03 -7.36
N PRO A 140 -24.71 27.99 -7.30
CA PRO A 140 -24.46 26.63 -7.80
C PRO A 140 -25.65 26.00 -8.59
N MET A 141 -25.42 25.13 -9.57
CA MET A 141 -26.43 24.21 -10.15
C MET A 141 -25.66 23.11 -10.90
N LEU A 142 -25.93 21.80 -10.88
CA LEU A 142 -27.06 20.97 -10.50
C LEU A 142 -26.51 19.55 -10.23
N LEU A 143 -26.95 18.90 -9.15
CA LEU A 143 -26.84 17.46 -8.94
C LEU A 143 -28.08 16.78 -9.54
N LYS A 144 -27.90 15.78 -10.42
CA LYS A 144 -28.86 14.68 -10.64
C LYS A 144 -28.35 13.66 -11.67
N ILE A 145 -28.08 12.44 -11.24
CA ILE A 145 -28.82 11.20 -11.59
C ILE A 145 -27.98 9.96 -11.25
N ARG A 146 -28.64 9.04 -10.55
CA ARG A 146 -28.23 7.67 -10.21
C ARG A 146 -29.19 6.71 -10.92
N ARG A 147 -28.76 5.45 -11.12
CA ARG A 147 -29.39 4.24 -11.72
C ARG A 147 -28.77 3.93 -13.09
N SER A 148 -28.39 2.71 -13.45
CA SER A 148 -28.82 1.35 -13.11
C SER A 148 -27.71 0.40 -13.62
N TRP A 149 -27.57 -0.81 -13.06
CA TRP A 149 -27.55 -2.08 -13.81
C TRP A 149 -27.34 -3.25 -12.83
N CYS A 150 -28.39 -4.04 -12.63
CA CYS A 150 -28.32 -5.40 -12.12
C CYS A 150 -28.32 -6.35 -13.32
N GLY A 151 -27.42 -7.33 -13.31
CA GLY A 151 -27.45 -8.48 -14.19
C GLY A 151 -27.03 -9.71 -13.39
N VAL A 152 -28.01 -10.52 -13.03
CA VAL A 152 -27.89 -11.83 -12.36
C VAL A 152 -27.63 -12.89 -13.41
N THR A 153 -26.65 -13.79 -13.17
CA THR A 153 -26.79 -15.23 -13.44
C THR A 153 -25.94 -16.04 -12.45
N ALA A 154 -26.61 -16.80 -11.59
CA ALA A 154 -26.12 -18.06 -10.99
C ALA A 154 -26.26 -19.18 -12.07
N GLU A 155 -25.71 -20.39 -12.07
CA GLU A 155 -25.15 -21.35 -11.10
C GLU A 155 -24.08 -22.20 -11.86
N SER A 156 -23.10 -22.87 -11.26
CA SER A 156 -23.28 -24.24 -10.75
C SER A 156 -21.99 -24.83 -10.13
N SER A 157 -22.26 -25.61 -9.09
CA SER A 157 -21.47 -26.51 -8.23
C SER A 157 -20.32 -27.34 -8.82
N SER A 158 -19.23 -27.52 -8.06
CA SER A 158 -19.00 -28.69 -7.18
C SER A 158 -17.50 -28.98 -6.92
N SER A 159 -17.26 -29.66 -5.79
CA SER A 159 -16.08 -30.48 -5.44
C SER A 159 -15.07 -29.91 -4.43
N THR A 160 -15.15 -30.53 -3.25
CA THR A 160 -14.38 -30.42 -2.02
C THR A 160 -13.11 -31.28 -2.03
N ALA A 161 -11.94 -30.68 -1.77
CA ALA A 161 -10.81 -31.29 -1.04
C ALA A 161 -9.85 -30.20 -0.51
N PRO A 162 -9.36 -30.26 0.74
CA PRO A 162 -8.56 -29.20 1.33
C PRO A 162 -7.07 -29.41 1.02
N LEU A 163 -6.56 -28.73 0.00
CA LEU A 163 -5.12 -28.55 -0.18
C LEU A 163 -4.68 -27.36 0.65
N MET A 164 -3.82 -27.61 1.66
CA MET A 164 -3.09 -26.59 2.39
C MET A 164 -2.25 -25.76 1.40
N ARG A 165 -2.85 -24.70 0.88
CA ARG A 165 -2.20 -23.70 0.06
C ARG A 165 -1.30 -22.90 0.99
N ARG A 166 -0.01 -23.22 1.00
CA ARG A 166 1.01 -22.25 1.43
C ARG A 166 0.82 -21.02 0.55
N GLN A 167 0.26 -19.95 1.12
CA GLN A 167 0.27 -18.63 0.51
C GLN A 167 1.74 -18.21 0.40
N SER A 168 2.35 -18.54 -0.73
CA SER A 168 3.52 -17.82 -1.20
C SER A 168 3.07 -16.36 -1.34
N LEU A 169 3.60 -15.51 -0.47
CA LEU A 169 3.54 -14.05 -0.61
C LEU A 169 4.34 -13.68 -1.86
N SER A 170 3.82 -14.02 -3.04
CA SER A 170 4.16 -13.30 -4.24
C SER A 170 3.61 -11.89 -4.03
N LEU A 171 4.46 -10.98 -3.56
CA LEU A 171 4.28 -9.56 -3.80
C LEU A 171 4.42 -9.36 -5.32
N GLY A 172 3.44 -9.84 -6.07
CA GLY A 172 3.22 -9.37 -7.42
C GLY A 172 2.81 -7.92 -7.28
N ALA A 173 3.69 -7.00 -7.69
CA ALA A 173 3.33 -5.60 -7.89
C ALA A 173 2.14 -5.45 -8.87
N ASP A 174 1.81 -6.51 -9.59
CA ASP A 174 0.75 -6.57 -10.61
C ASP A 174 -0.66 -6.89 -10.03
N GLY A 175 -0.79 -7.12 -8.73
CA GLY A 175 -2.07 -7.50 -8.09
C GLY A 175 -3.06 -6.35 -7.83
N TRP A 176 -2.72 -5.11 -8.18
CA TRP A 176 -3.55 -3.92 -7.88
C TRP A 176 -4.56 -3.56 -8.97
N ALA A 177 -4.53 -4.24 -10.12
CA ALA A 177 -5.45 -3.96 -11.22
C ALA A 177 -6.75 -4.76 -11.06
N VAL A 178 -7.68 -4.25 -10.24
CA VAL A 178 -9.10 -4.52 -10.47
C VAL A 178 -9.50 -3.67 -11.69
N ASP A 179 -9.99 -4.30 -12.77
CA ASP A 179 -10.30 -3.71 -14.09
C ASP A 179 -11.31 -2.53 -14.10
N THR A 180 -11.78 -2.09 -12.94
CA THR A 180 -12.45 -0.80 -12.81
C THR A 180 -11.40 0.30 -12.90
N THR A 181 -11.09 0.75 -14.12
CA THR A 181 -10.35 2.00 -14.30
C THR A 181 -11.11 3.13 -13.60
N PRO A 182 -10.61 3.64 -12.47
CA PRO A 182 -11.25 4.74 -11.77
C PRO A 182 -11.23 5.95 -12.70
N SER A 183 -12.27 6.78 -12.64
CA SER A 183 -12.26 8.03 -13.38
C SER A 183 -11.03 8.84 -12.96
N LEU A 184 -10.37 9.54 -13.90
CA LEU A 184 -9.21 10.41 -13.64
C LEU A 184 -9.47 11.48 -12.55
N SER A 185 -10.71 11.66 -12.12
CA SER A 185 -11.15 12.59 -11.08
C SER A 185 -11.36 11.99 -9.70
N ASP A 186 -11.42 10.66 -9.55
CA ASP A 186 -11.67 10.06 -8.24
C ASP A 186 -10.39 10.05 -7.40
N PRO A 187 -10.46 10.49 -6.12
CA PRO A 187 -9.31 10.46 -5.23
C PRO A 187 -8.91 9.00 -4.98
N MET A 188 -7.92 8.54 -5.74
CA MET A 188 -7.33 7.22 -5.54
C MET A 188 -6.82 7.07 -4.10
N PRO A 189 -6.95 5.92 -3.44
CA PRO A 189 -6.36 5.69 -2.12
C PRO A 189 -4.84 5.92 -2.08
N THR A 190 -4.32 6.38 -0.94
CA THR A 190 -2.86 6.41 -0.64
C THR A 190 -2.40 5.13 0.03
N TYR A 191 -3.32 4.34 0.56
CA TYR A 191 -2.95 3.18 1.36
C TYR A 191 -2.21 2.14 0.52
N VAL A 192 -0.96 1.87 0.92
CA VAL A 192 -0.10 0.84 0.32
C VAL A 192 0.08 -0.30 1.32
N GLN A 193 0.13 -1.53 0.82
CA GLN A 193 0.44 -2.70 1.63
C GLN A 193 1.81 -2.53 2.32
N GLY A 194 1.84 -2.72 3.64
CA GLY A 194 3.02 -2.49 4.48
C GLY A 194 2.88 -1.30 5.41
N CYS A 195 2.06 -0.30 5.05
CA CYS A 195 1.73 0.84 5.91
C CYS A 195 1.14 0.40 7.26
N SER A 196 0.33 -0.66 7.28
CA SER A 196 -0.22 -1.21 8.53
C SER A 196 0.87 -1.67 9.50
N MET A 197 1.95 -2.27 8.99
CA MET A 197 3.08 -2.72 9.81
C MET A 197 3.86 -1.54 10.39
N MET A 198 4.09 -0.50 9.58
CA MET A 198 4.75 0.73 10.03
C MET A 198 3.89 1.49 11.07
N ALA A 199 2.58 1.58 10.86
CA ALA A 199 1.66 2.21 11.81
C ALA A 199 1.59 1.41 13.12
N ALA A 200 1.59 0.07 13.06
CA ALA A 200 1.63 -0.78 14.24
C ALA A 200 2.92 -0.59 15.06
N MET A 201 4.05 -0.39 14.38
CA MET A 201 5.31 -0.01 15.03
C MET A 201 5.20 1.34 15.74
N CYS A 202 4.64 2.35 15.08
CA CYS A 202 4.42 3.66 15.69
C CYS A 202 3.53 3.56 16.94
N LEU A 203 2.50 2.72 16.91
CA LEU A 203 1.68 2.44 18.09
C LEU A 203 2.48 1.74 19.20
N GLY A 204 3.37 0.80 18.88
CA GLY A 204 4.26 0.17 19.86
C GLY A 204 5.17 1.18 20.58
N PHE A 205 5.81 2.07 19.82
CA PHE A 205 6.66 3.16 20.34
C PHE A 205 5.90 4.17 21.22
N THR A 206 4.58 4.23 21.07
CA THR A 206 3.68 5.10 21.82
C THR A 206 2.87 4.35 22.88
N VAL A 207 3.24 3.10 23.18
CA VAL A 207 2.62 2.30 24.26
C VAL A 207 1.13 2.05 23.98
N GLY A 208 0.78 1.89 22.70
CA GLY A 208 -0.59 1.68 22.24
C GLY A 208 -1.49 2.91 22.31
N ARG A 209 -0.95 4.10 22.56
CA ARG A 209 -1.74 5.34 22.57
C ARG A 209 -2.06 5.74 21.13
N GLU A 210 -3.32 5.57 20.75
CA GLU A 210 -3.79 5.65 19.36
C GLU A 210 -3.46 6.99 18.69
N GLU A 211 -3.79 8.13 19.33
CA GLU A 211 -3.53 9.46 18.76
C GLU A 211 -2.03 9.75 18.63
N GLU A 212 -1.23 9.44 19.65
CA GLU A 212 0.22 9.53 19.58
C GLU A 212 0.79 8.67 18.45
N GLY A 213 0.35 7.42 18.33
CA GLY A 213 0.79 6.51 17.28
C GLY A 213 0.43 7.01 15.89
N PHE A 214 -0.75 7.61 15.72
CA PHE A 214 -1.15 8.30 14.50
C PHE A 214 -0.18 9.45 14.18
N TRP A 215 0.09 10.35 15.12
CA TRP A 215 0.97 11.49 14.86
C TRP A 215 2.41 11.09 14.55
N LEU A 216 2.93 10.07 15.23
CA LEU A 216 4.23 9.49 14.91
C LEU A 216 4.25 8.86 13.50
N PHE A 217 3.15 8.20 13.11
CA PHE A 217 3.01 7.65 11.77
C PHE A 217 2.97 8.74 10.70
N ILE A 218 2.23 9.84 10.92
CA ILE A 218 2.25 10.99 10.01
C ILE A 218 3.65 11.63 9.94
N HIS A 219 4.36 11.74 11.06
CA HIS A 219 5.76 12.20 11.07
C HIS A 219 6.66 11.29 10.20
N LEU A 220 6.55 9.98 10.37
CA LEU A 220 7.28 9.01 9.54
C LEU A 220 6.97 9.20 8.04
N LEU A 221 5.69 9.27 7.65
CA LEU A 221 5.29 9.40 6.25
C LEU A 221 5.75 10.73 5.63
N GLU A 222 5.54 11.86 6.32
CA GLU A 222 5.74 13.19 5.74
C GLU A 222 7.17 13.70 5.90
N ASP A 223 7.81 13.46 7.06
CA ASP A 223 9.08 14.11 7.42
C ASP A 223 10.29 13.17 7.26
N VAL A 224 10.10 11.85 7.40
CA VAL A 224 11.18 10.86 7.25
C VAL A 224 11.16 10.24 5.85
N LEU A 225 10.03 9.67 5.44
CA LEU A 225 9.88 9.04 4.14
C LEU A 225 9.65 10.07 3.05
N GLY A 226 8.90 11.13 3.33
CA GLY A 226 8.56 12.15 2.33
C GLY A 226 7.43 11.71 1.40
N ALA A 227 6.79 12.71 0.77
CA ALA A 227 5.60 12.53 -0.06
C ALA A 227 5.84 11.70 -1.34
N ASP A 228 7.10 11.55 -1.77
CA ASP A 228 7.49 10.76 -2.93
C ASP A 228 7.54 9.26 -2.64
N PHE A 229 7.79 8.84 -1.39
CA PHE A 229 8.04 7.44 -1.08
C PHE A 229 6.83 6.54 -1.36
N PHE A 230 5.65 6.96 -0.89
CA PHE A 230 4.36 6.31 -1.18
C PHE A 230 3.53 7.12 -2.18
N SER A 231 4.19 7.77 -3.16
CA SER A 231 3.48 8.53 -4.18
C SER A 231 2.49 7.65 -4.95
N ARG A 232 1.37 8.23 -5.39
CA ARG A 232 0.35 7.52 -6.16
C ARG A 232 0.62 7.51 -7.66
N GLN A 233 1.12 8.65 -8.18
CA GLN A 233 1.34 8.85 -9.60
C GLN A 233 2.67 9.58 -9.83
N PRO A 234 3.68 8.90 -10.38
CA PRO A 234 3.81 7.44 -10.51
C PRO A 234 3.72 6.74 -9.14
N ALA A 235 3.29 5.48 -9.12
CA ALA A 235 3.23 4.72 -7.87
C ALA A 235 4.64 4.51 -7.29
N LEU A 236 4.83 4.77 -6.00
CA LEU A 236 6.05 4.44 -5.25
C LEU A 236 7.34 5.06 -5.84
N VAL A 237 7.29 6.26 -6.39
CA VAL A 237 8.43 6.87 -7.13
C VAL A 237 9.67 7.01 -6.25
N GLY A 238 9.51 7.47 -5.00
CA GLY A 238 10.60 7.62 -4.05
C GLY A 238 11.15 6.27 -3.56
N PHE A 239 10.28 5.27 -3.41
CA PHE A 239 10.69 3.90 -3.10
C PHE A 239 11.55 3.29 -4.21
N HIS A 240 11.19 3.48 -5.48
CA HIS A 240 12.00 3.00 -6.61
C HIS A 240 13.38 3.68 -6.64
N GLY A 241 13.46 4.95 -6.28
CA GLY A 241 14.72 5.66 -6.07
C GLY A 241 15.58 5.01 -4.98
N ASP A 242 15.00 4.82 -3.80
CA ASP A 242 15.72 4.24 -2.65
C ASP A 242 16.17 2.80 -2.89
N ARG A 243 15.41 2.03 -3.66
CA ARG A 243 15.80 0.68 -4.13
C ARG A 243 17.09 0.72 -4.95
N ALA A 244 17.22 1.68 -5.86
CA ALA A 244 18.44 1.85 -6.65
C ALA A 244 19.62 2.28 -5.78
N ALA A 245 19.40 3.21 -4.84
CA ALA A 245 20.43 3.61 -3.87
C ALA A 245 20.87 2.43 -2.97
N ALA A 246 19.93 1.57 -2.57
CA ALA A 246 20.24 0.37 -1.80
C ALA A 246 21.06 -0.65 -2.61
N ALA A 247 20.71 -0.88 -3.88
CA ALA A 247 21.49 -1.75 -4.76
C ALA A 247 22.92 -1.21 -4.97
N ALA A 248 23.07 0.10 -5.18
CA ALA A 248 24.37 0.75 -5.30
C ALA A 248 25.20 0.61 -4.02
N LEU A 249 24.60 0.84 -2.85
CA LEU A 249 25.28 0.66 -1.58
C LEU A 249 25.70 -0.80 -1.37
N VAL A 250 24.82 -1.78 -1.61
CA VAL A 250 25.15 -3.21 -1.50
C VAL A 250 26.33 -3.57 -2.40
N ALA A 251 26.28 -3.17 -3.68
CA ALA A 251 27.36 -3.47 -4.62
C ALA A 251 28.71 -2.90 -4.16
N SER A 252 28.70 -1.72 -3.51
CA SER A 252 29.91 -1.11 -2.95
C SER A 252 30.43 -1.83 -1.70
N GLN A 253 29.54 -2.40 -0.88
CA GLN A 253 29.91 -3.03 0.40
C GLN A 253 30.20 -4.53 0.27
N SER A 254 29.66 -5.18 -0.77
CA SER A 254 29.80 -6.61 -1.05
C SER A 254 30.21 -6.84 -2.51
N PRO A 255 31.43 -6.41 -2.92
CA PRO A 255 31.88 -6.53 -4.30
C PRO A 255 31.98 -7.99 -4.76
N GLY A 256 32.26 -8.94 -3.85
CA GLY A 256 32.31 -10.36 -4.17
C GLY A 256 30.95 -10.91 -4.61
N LEU A 257 29.86 -10.46 -4.00
CA LEU A 257 28.50 -10.82 -4.46
C LEU A 257 28.17 -10.19 -5.82
N ALA A 258 28.61 -8.95 -6.06
CA ALA A 258 28.40 -8.28 -7.34
C ALA A 258 29.16 -8.98 -8.48
N GLU A 259 30.35 -9.49 -8.20
CA GLU A 259 31.12 -10.32 -9.14
C GLU A 259 30.45 -11.68 -9.37
N LEU A 260 29.99 -12.34 -8.30
CA LEU A 260 29.37 -13.67 -8.37
C LEU A 260 28.05 -13.68 -9.12
N MET A 261 27.15 -12.73 -8.84
CA MET A 261 25.80 -12.69 -9.43
C MET A 261 25.74 -11.86 -10.71
N GLY A 262 26.72 -10.97 -10.91
CA GLY A 262 26.58 -9.85 -11.83
C GLY A 262 25.66 -8.76 -11.26
N VAL A 263 25.90 -7.53 -11.73
CA VAL A 263 25.22 -6.32 -11.23
C VAL A 263 23.70 -6.37 -11.45
N HIS A 264 23.25 -6.94 -12.57
CA HIS A 264 21.83 -7.00 -12.91
C HIS A 264 21.07 -7.95 -11.98
N SER A 265 21.51 -9.21 -11.85
CA SER A 265 20.87 -10.20 -10.97
C SER A 265 20.94 -9.79 -9.49
N LEU A 266 22.05 -9.17 -9.07
CA LEU A 266 22.14 -8.56 -7.73
C LEU A 266 21.11 -7.44 -7.56
N GLY A 267 20.98 -6.54 -8.54
CA GLY A 267 19.99 -5.46 -8.53
C GLY A 267 18.55 -5.97 -8.43
N GLU A 268 18.20 -7.03 -9.15
CA GLU A 268 16.89 -7.69 -9.07
C GLU A 268 16.66 -8.34 -7.69
N SER A 269 17.67 -9.01 -7.15
CA SER A 269 17.63 -9.63 -5.82
C SER A 269 17.44 -8.59 -4.72
N ILE A 270 18.17 -7.48 -4.79
CA ILE A 270 18.02 -6.33 -3.88
C ILE A 270 16.67 -5.66 -4.05
N SER A 271 16.17 -5.57 -5.28
CA SER A 271 14.83 -5.05 -5.56
C SER A 271 13.74 -5.87 -4.85
N ALA A 272 13.79 -7.20 -4.99
CA ALA A 272 12.84 -8.09 -4.32
C ALA A 272 12.92 -7.98 -2.79
N LEU A 273 14.14 -7.94 -2.25
CA LEU A 273 14.36 -7.76 -0.81
C LEU A 273 13.86 -6.41 -0.30
N ALA A 274 14.15 -5.31 -1.02
CA ALA A 274 13.73 -3.96 -0.67
C ALA A 274 12.22 -3.82 -0.62
N SER A 275 11.48 -4.43 -1.55
CA SER A 275 10.01 -4.44 -1.51
C SER A 275 9.47 -5.05 -0.21
N ARG A 276 10.10 -6.11 0.30
CA ARG A 276 9.69 -6.70 1.58
C ARG A 276 10.09 -5.84 2.77
N CYS A 277 11.32 -5.36 2.78
CA CYS A 277 11.93 -4.68 3.92
C CYS A 277 11.48 -3.23 4.05
N LEU A 278 11.61 -2.43 2.98
CA LEU A 278 11.44 -0.98 3.08
C LEU A 278 9.96 -0.58 3.21
N LEU A 279 9.06 -1.23 2.45
CA LEU A 279 7.62 -0.94 2.51
C LEU A 279 6.98 -1.33 3.86
N SER A 280 7.60 -2.25 4.61
CA SER A 280 7.13 -2.66 5.94
C SER A 280 7.93 -2.06 7.10
N GLY A 281 8.97 -1.27 6.83
CA GLY A 281 9.91 -0.82 7.86
C GLY A 281 10.57 -1.98 8.61
N PHE A 282 10.95 -3.04 7.88
CA PHE A 282 11.55 -4.29 8.38
C PHE A 282 10.70 -5.13 9.33
N VAL A 283 9.43 -4.80 9.53
CA VAL A 283 8.51 -5.54 10.40
C VAL A 283 8.25 -6.93 9.82
N GLY A 284 8.35 -7.94 10.68
CA GLY A 284 8.29 -9.35 10.27
C GLY A 284 9.56 -9.85 9.56
N PHE A 285 10.52 -8.98 9.26
CA PHE A 285 11.82 -9.35 8.68
C PHE A 285 12.89 -9.47 9.77
N LEU A 286 13.15 -8.39 10.52
CA LEU A 286 14.10 -8.38 11.64
C LEU A 286 13.53 -9.09 12.89
N SER A 287 14.41 -9.47 13.81
CA SER A 287 14.06 -9.86 15.19
C SER A 287 13.80 -8.63 16.06
N GLY A 288 13.21 -8.81 17.24
CA GLY A 288 12.73 -7.70 18.08
C GLY A 288 13.77 -6.62 18.37
N PRO A 289 14.90 -6.94 19.04
CA PRO A 289 15.88 -5.92 19.43
C PRO A 289 16.53 -5.18 18.23
N PRO A 290 17.00 -5.84 17.16
CA PRO A 290 17.48 -5.15 15.96
C PRO A 290 16.40 -4.32 15.27
N LEU A 291 15.13 -4.76 15.27
CA LEU A 291 14.02 -3.98 14.72
C LEU A 291 13.82 -2.68 15.51
N VAL A 292 13.86 -2.72 16.85
CA VAL A 292 13.77 -1.51 17.68
C VAL A 292 14.93 -0.56 17.39
N ALA A 293 16.16 -1.07 17.39
CA ALA A 293 17.36 -0.29 17.08
C ALA A 293 17.28 0.39 15.71
N PHE A 294 16.80 -0.32 14.68
CA PHE A 294 16.55 0.24 13.36
C PHE A 294 15.57 1.42 13.41
N TRP A 295 14.44 1.25 14.09
CA TRP A 295 13.43 2.29 14.19
C TRP A 295 13.89 3.50 15.00
N GLU A 296 14.70 3.31 16.04
CA GLU A 296 15.33 4.42 16.76
C GLU A 296 16.25 5.23 15.86
N GLU A 297 17.07 4.57 15.04
CA GLU A 297 17.94 5.24 14.06
C GLU A 297 17.13 5.98 12.97
N LEU A 298 16.04 5.35 12.50
CA LEU A 298 15.15 5.94 11.50
C LEU A 298 14.46 7.21 12.01
N LEU A 299 13.94 7.17 13.24
CA LEU A 299 13.23 8.31 13.86
C LEU A 299 14.17 9.43 14.32
N GLN A 300 15.45 9.17 14.55
CA GLN A 300 16.43 10.20 14.93
C GLN A 300 16.83 11.12 13.77
N VAL A 301 16.57 10.74 12.51
CA VAL A 301 16.88 11.51 11.30
C VAL A 301 18.29 12.13 11.35
N ARG A 302 19.31 11.31 11.65
CA ARG A 302 20.70 11.78 11.83
C ARG A 302 21.29 12.43 10.57
N CYS A 303 20.74 12.12 9.40
CA CYS A 303 21.14 12.69 8.12
C CYS A 303 19.97 13.46 7.51
N ALA A 304 19.86 14.76 7.80
CA ALA A 304 18.81 15.61 7.24
C ALA A 304 18.87 15.71 5.70
N ASP A 305 20.08 15.56 5.13
CA ASP A 305 20.26 15.55 3.67
C ASP A 305 19.63 14.30 3.03
N PHE A 306 19.58 13.17 3.72
CA PHE A 306 18.95 11.96 3.24
C PHE A 306 18.26 11.19 4.40
N PRO A 307 17.07 11.62 4.84
CA PRO A 307 16.39 11.08 6.02
C PRO A 307 16.14 9.56 5.96
N ARG A 308 15.96 9.01 4.75
CA ARG A 308 15.74 7.59 4.49
C ARG A 308 17.00 6.74 4.49
N LEU A 309 18.18 7.33 4.74
CA LEU A 309 19.45 6.60 4.75
C LEU A 309 19.44 5.36 5.68
N PRO A 310 18.84 5.38 6.89
CA PRO A 310 18.75 4.19 7.74
C PRO A 310 18.08 2.99 7.05
N LEU A 311 17.04 3.20 6.22
CA LEU A 311 16.41 2.11 5.46
C LEU A 311 17.42 1.40 4.54
N ILE A 312 18.22 2.21 3.86
CA ILE A 312 19.21 1.76 2.86
C ILE A 312 20.41 1.09 3.55
N THR A 313 20.95 1.69 4.61
CA THR A 313 22.11 1.15 5.33
C THR A 313 21.80 -0.14 6.07
N TRP A 314 20.61 -0.28 6.63
CA TRP A 314 20.19 -1.52 7.28
C TRP A 314 20.01 -2.65 6.26
N LEU A 315 19.39 -2.39 5.11
CA LEU A 315 19.28 -3.37 4.04
C LEU A 315 20.66 -3.84 3.57
N ALA A 316 21.57 -2.90 3.29
CA ALA A 316 22.92 -3.21 2.86
C ALA A 316 23.72 -3.97 3.92
N GLY A 317 23.56 -3.60 5.19
CA GLY A 317 24.24 -4.25 6.31
C GLY A 317 23.79 -5.69 6.50
N LEU A 318 22.51 -5.99 6.27
CA LEU A 318 21.97 -7.35 6.32
C LEU A 318 22.55 -8.22 5.21
N VAL A 319 22.61 -7.70 3.98
CA VAL A 319 23.18 -8.42 2.84
C VAL A 319 24.66 -8.69 3.06
N HIS A 320 25.42 -7.67 3.50
CA HIS A 320 26.83 -7.82 3.83
C HIS A 320 27.05 -8.82 4.97
N HIS A 321 26.19 -8.82 5.99
CA HIS A 321 26.24 -9.82 7.06
C HIS A 321 26.00 -11.25 6.56
N ALA A 322 25.12 -11.41 5.56
CA ALA A 322 24.79 -12.70 4.95
C ALA A 322 25.76 -13.10 3.83
N GLU A 323 26.74 -12.27 3.46
CA GLU A 323 27.58 -12.42 2.27
C GLU A 323 28.27 -13.79 2.17
N GLY A 324 28.87 -14.28 3.25
CA GLY A 324 29.52 -15.60 3.23
C GLY A 324 28.54 -16.77 2.99
N GLN A 325 27.33 -16.67 3.54
CA GLN A 325 26.28 -17.68 3.34
C GLN A 325 25.71 -17.61 1.92
N LEU A 326 25.51 -16.38 1.42
CA LEU A 326 25.06 -16.11 0.06
C LEU A 326 26.07 -16.62 -0.97
N ALA A 327 27.34 -16.29 -0.81
CA ALA A 327 28.40 -16.73 -1.71
C ALA A 327 28.43 -18.26 -1.84
N SER A 328 28.24 -18.98 -0.73
CA SER A 328 28.19 -20.44 -0.73
C SER A 328 26.90 -20.99 -1.37
N ALA A 329 25.75 -20.37 -1.08
CA ALA A 329 24.44 -20.85 -1.53
C ALA A 329 24.15 -20.56 -3.01
N LEU A 330 24.82 -19.57 -3.60
CA LEU A 330 24.56 -19.12 -4.98
C LEU A 330 25.46 -19.79 -6.02
N VAL A 331 26.51 -20.53 -5.61
CA VAL A 331 27.42 -21.19 -6.55
C VAL A 331 26.66 -22.19 -7.44
N GLY A 332 26.77 -22.00 -8.76
CA GLY A 332 26.21 -22.91 -9.75
C GLY A 332 24.70 -22.75 -9.99
N LEU A 333 24.05 -21.77 -9.36
CA LEU A 333 22.64 -21.46 -9.63
C LEU A 333 22.49 -20.60 -10.88
N SER A 334 21.35 -20.77 -11.56
CA SER A 334 20.93 -19.84 -12.61
C SER A 334 20.42 -18.51 -12.03
N SER A 335 20.32 -17.46 -12.85
CA SER A 335 19.82 -16.15 -12.39
C SER A 335 18.40 -16.24 -11.82
N ASP A 336 17.54 -17.07 -12.40
CA ASP A 336 16.14 -17.23 -11.98
C ASP A 336 16.02 -17.94 -10.61
N GLU A 337 16.95 -18.85 -10.30
CA GLU A 337 17.02 -19.55 -9.02
C GLU A 337 17.75 -18.74 -7.95
N ALA A 338 18.64 -17.82 -8.35
CA ALA A 338 19.45 -17.03 -7.45
C ALA A 338 18.61 -16.10 -6.57
N VAL A 339 17.61 -15.41 -7.14
CA VAL A 339 16.76 -14.45 -6.41
C VAL A 339 16.02 -15.07 -5.19
N PRO A 340 15.28 -16.19 -5.32
CA PRO A 340 14.60 -16.78 -4.17
C PRO A 340 15.57 -17.38 -3.13
N VAL A 341 16.73 -17.90 -3.57
CA VAL A 341 17.78 -18.37 -2.64
C VAL A 341 18.41 -17.20 -1.90
N PHE A 342 18.73 -16.11 -2.59
CA PHE A 342 19.23 -14.87 -2.01
C PHE A 342 18.30 -14.37 -0.92
N PHE A 343 17.01 -14.20 -1.25
CA PHE A 343 16.01 -13.69 -0.32
C PHE A 343 15.90 -14.57 0.94
N ARG A 344 15.82 -15.89 0.77
CA ARG A 344 15.70 -16.84 1.89
C ARG A 344 16.91 -16.79 2.80
N THR A 345 18.11 -16.76 2.23
CA THR A 345 19.38 -16.70 2.99
C THR A 345 19.49 -15.41 3.79
N VAL A 346 19.20 -14.25 3.18
CA VAL A 346 19.19 -12.97 3.90
C VAL A 346 18.12 -12.96 5.00
N GLN A 347 16.93 -13.51 4.74
CA GLN A 347 15.88 -13.60 5.74
C GLN A 347 16.28 -14.49 6.93
N GLN A 348 16.93 -15.63 6.68
CA GLN A 348 17.44 -16.50 7.74
C GLN A 348 18.52 -15.79 8.56
N ALA A 349 19.46 -15.11 7.91
CA ALA A 349 20.48 -14.32 8.59
C ALA A 349 19.85 -13.20 9.44
N ALA A 350 18.85 -12.50 8.93
CA ALA A 350 18.12 -11.45 9.64
C ALA A 350 17.42 -11.96 10.91
N LYS A 351 16.92 -13.21 10.90
CA LYS A 351 16.33 -13.84 12.09
C LYS A 351 17.37 -14.34 13.10
N ALA A 352 18.58 -14.63 12.65
CA ALA A 352 19.69 -15.10 13.48
C ALA A 352 20.56 -13.95 14.05
N LEU A 353 20.18 -12.69 13.83
CA LEU A 353 20.95 -11.55 14.33
C LEU A 353 21.03 -11.53 15.86
N PRO A 354 22.20 -11.20 16.44
CA PRO A 354 22.30 -10.97 17.87
C PRO A 354 21.51 -9.72 18.29
N ASN A 355 21.09 -9.67 19.55
CA ASN A 355 20.21 -8.60 20.06
C ASN A 355 20.80 -7.19 19.92
N ASN A 356 22.11 -7.06 19.94
CA ASN A 356 22.84 -5.79 19.81
C ASN A 356 23.43 -5.59 18.41
N TRP A 357 22.89 -6.26 17.41
CA TRP A 357 23.36 -6.10 16.04
C TRP A 357 22.98 -4.73 15.47
N HIS A 358 23.94 -4.09 14.82
CA HIS A 358 23.76 -2.89 14.01
C HIS A 358 24.58 -3.04 12.72
N PRO A 359 24.15 -2.42 11.60
CA PRO A 359 24.96 -2.37 10.40
C PRO A 359 26.26 -1.62 10.68
N ARG A 360 27.41 -2.25 10.43
CA ARG A 360 28.74 -1.63 10.59
C ARG A 360 29.14 -0.75 9.39
N ILE A 361 28.18 -0.41 8.53
CA ILE A 361 28.42 0.39 7.33
C ILE A 361 28.51 1.86 7.74
N ARG A 362 29.69 2.45 7.53
CA ARG A 362 29.91 3.88 7.72
C ARG A 362 29.73 4.61 6.40
N VAL A 363 28.63 5.32 6.25
CA VAL A 363 28.38 6.18 5.09
C VAL A 363 28.85 7.60 5.42
N SER A 364 29.88 8.08 4.72
CA SER A 364 30.31 9.47 4.83
C SER A 364 29.21 10.42 4.32
N ARG A 365 29.21 11.68 4.73
CA ARG A 365 28.23 12.66 4.24
C ARG A 365 28.27 12.78 2.71
N ALA A 366 29.47 12.77 2.11
CA ALA A 366 29.62 12.80 0.65
C ALA A 366 28.97 11.59 -0.02
N HIS A 367 29.20 10.39 0.51
CA HIS A 367 28.59 9.17 -0.02
C HIS A 367 27.06 9.15 0.20
N ALA A 368 26.55 9.69 1.32
CA ALA A 368 25.11 9.83 1.54
C ALA A 368 24.45 10.76 0.51
N LEU A 369 25.13 11.86 0.14
CA LEU A 369 24.66 12.77 -0.92
C LEU A 369 24.69 12.10 -2.30
N GLU A 370 25.71 11.30 -2.58
CA GLU A 370 25.78 10.49 -3.80
C GLU A 370 24.61 9.50 -3.86
N LEU A 371 24.38 8.71 -2.81
CA LEU A 371 23.23 7.78 -2.74
C LEU A 371 21.89 8.51 -2.90
N ARG A 372 21.75 9.72 -2.37
CA ARG A 372 20.56 10.57 -2.58
C ARG A 372 20.41 10.97 -4.05
N GLN A 373 21.50 11.36 -4.72
CA GLN A 373 21.48 11.69 -6.15
C GLN A 373 21.09 10.48 -6.99
N ILE A 374 21.61 9.29 -6.65
CA ILE A 374 21.22 8.02 -7.27
C ILE A 374 19.72 7.77 -7.10
N SER A 375 19.20 7.92 -5.88
CA SER A 375 17.77 7.76 -5.58
C SER A 375 16.92 8.72 -6.41
N LYS A 376 17.28 10.01 -6.47
CA LYS A 376 16.57 11.01 -7.29
C LYS A 376 16.58 10.69 -8.78
N ALA A 377 17.75 10.35 -9.34
CA ALA A 377 17.88 10.05 -10.76
C ALA A 377 17.07 8.81 -11.16
N ALA A 378 17.09 7.76 -10.32
CA ALA A 378 16.28 6.56 -10.53
C ALA A 378 14.78 6.84 -10.41
N ALA A 379 14.36 7.66 -9.45
CA ALA A 379 12.97 8.09 -9.31
C ALA A 379 12.48 8.89 -10.54
N GLU A 380 13.30 9.82 -11.05
CA GLU A 380 12.99 10.59 -12.26
C GLU A 380 12.91 9.72 -13.52
N ARG A 381 13.81 8.74 -13.66
CA ARG A 381 13.72 7.75 -14.74
C ARG A 381 12.44 6.94 -14.66
N TYR A 382 12.14 6.39 -13.47
CA TYR A 382 10.91 5.62 -13.27
C TYR A 382 9.67 6.44 -13.64
N ARG A 383 9.63 7.71 -13.22
CA ARG A 383 8.56 8.65 -13.61
C ARG A 383 8.46 8.81 -15.12
N SER A 384 9.57 9.09 -15.78
CA SER A 384 9.61 9.30 -17.24
C SER A 384 9.15 8.05 -18.00
N THR A 385 9.58 6.86 -17.55
CA THR A 385 9.14 5.58 -18.12
C THR A 385 7.64 5.37 -17.93
N GLN A 386 7.11 5.66 -16.74
CA GLN A 386 5.68 5.49 -16.46
C GLN A 386 4.82 6.47 -17.27
N GLU A 387 5.25 7.73 -17.42
CA GLU A 387 4.58 8.72 -18.27
C GLU A 387 4.55 8.26 -19.73
N ALA A 388 5.66 7.74 -20.25
CA ALA A 388 5.72 7.19 -21.60
C ALA A 388 4.80 5.97 -21.79
N LEU A 389 4.68 5.09 -20.78
CA LEU A 389 3.74 3.97 -20.80
C LEU A 389 2.28 4.45 -20.77
N ASN A 390 1.94 5.40 -19.90
CA ASN A 390 0.60 5.99 -19.81
C ASN A 390 0.20 6.68 -21.13
N LEU A 391 1.14 7.35 -21.81
CA LEU A 391 0.93 7.93 -23.13
C LEU A 391 0.63 6.85 -24.19
N LYS A 392 1.39 5.75 -24.21
CA LYS A 392 1.13 4.63 -25.12
C LYS A 392 -0.21 3.96 -24.84
N GLU A 393 -0.58 3.79 -23.58
CA GLU A 393 -1.85 3.20 -23.16
C GLU A 393 -3.04 4.09 -23.55
N SER A 394 -2.96 5.39 -23.29
CA SER A 394 -4.01 6.35 -23.70
C SER A 394 -4.16 6.39 -25.23
N HIS A 395 -3.05 6.33 -25.98
CA HIS A 395 -3.08 6.21 -27.43
C HIS A 395 -3.77 4.91 -27.87
N ALA A 396 -3.43 3.76 -27.27
CA ALA A 396 -4.07 2.48 -27.59
C ALA A 396 -5.59 2.49 -27.30
N LYS A 397 -6.01 3.09 -26.18
CA LYS A 397 -7.43 3.29 -25.84
C LYS A 397 -8.16 4.17 -26.85
N ASN A 398 -7.53 5.26 -27.29
CA ASN A 398 -8.10 6.15 -28.30
C ASN A 398 -8.24 5.45 -29.66
N VAL A 399 -7.25 4.65 -30.05
CA VAL A 399 -7.32 3.82 -31.27
C VAL A 399 -8.45 2.80 -31.16
N SER A 400 -8.55 2.06 -30.04
CA SER A 400 -9.63 1.10 -29.79
C SER A 400 -11.02 1.75 -29.88
N ALA A 401 -11.23 2.87 -29.17
CA ALA A 401 -12.50 3.59 -29.22
C ALA A 401 -12.81 4.17 -30.61
N SER A 402 -11.80 4.49 -31.42
CA SER A 402 -11.99 4.89 -32.82
C SER A 402 -12.41 3.72 -33.71
N LEU A 403 -11.78 2.55 -33.51
CA LEU A 403 -12.14 1.33 -34.23
C LEU A 403 -13.56 0.89 -33.88
N ASP A 404 -13.94 0.90 -32.60
CA ASP A 404 -15.29 0.55 -32.15
C ASP A 404 -16.36 1.45 -32.79
N ARG A 405 -16.12 2.77 -32.80
CA ARG A 405 -17.02 3.73 -33.48
C ARG A 405 -17.13 3.46 -34.98
N THR A 406 -16.03 3.10 -35.64
CA THR A 406 -16.02 2.79 -37.07
C THR A 406 -16.78 1.50 -37.35
N CYS A 407 -16.57 0.47 -36.53
CA CYS A 407 -17.30 -0.80 -36.63
C CYS A 407 -18.81 -0.61 -36.40
N SER A 408 -19.21 0.17 -35.39
CA SER A 408 -20.62 0.50 -35.16
C SER A 408 -21.22 1.24 -36.36
N ALA A 409 -20.52 2.24 -36.92
CA ALA A 409 -20.98 2.96 -38.09
C ALA A 409 -21.14 2.06 -39.33
N LEU A 410 -20.21 1.12 -39.54
CA LEU A 410 -20.29 0.14 -40.62
C LEU A 410 -21.47 -0.82 -40.44
N LEU A 411 -21.71 -1.32 -39.22
CA LEU A 411 -22.85 -2.18 -38.93
C LEU A 411 -24.19 -1.45 -39.15
N ASP A 412 -24.28 -0.18 -38.77
CA ASP A 412 -25.48 0.62 -39.01
C ASP A 412 -25.69 0.89 -40.51
N ALA A 413 -24.62 1.13 -41.26
CA ALA A 413 -24.69 1.27 -42.72
C ALA A 413 -25.14 -0.04 -43.41
N MET A 414 -24.65 -1.20 -42.95
CA MET A 414 -25.09 -2.51 -43.46
C MET A 414 -26.58 -2.75 -43.20
N LYS A 415 -27.08 -2.44 -42.00
CA LYS A 415 -28.51 -2.55 -41.67
C LYS A 415 -29.38 -1.64 -42.53
N LEU A 416 -28.93 -0.41 -42.81
CA LEU A 416 -29.63 0.50 -43.71
C LEU A 416 -29.69 -0.05 -45.14
N ALA A 417 -28.59 -0.61 -45.64
CA ALA A 417 -28.53 -1.22 -46.96
C ALA A 417 -29.47 -2.44 -47.09
N GLU A 418 -29.52 -3.30 -46.07
CA GLU A 418 -30.45 -4.44 -46.02
C GLU A 418 -31.92 -3.97 -46.01
N GLY A 419 -32.24 -2.93 -45.23
CA GLY A 419 -33.58 -2.36 -45.20
C GLY A 419 -34.03 -1.77 -46.54
N MET A 420 -33.12 -1.12 -47.28
CA MET A 420 -33.42 -0.59 -48.62
C MET A 420 -33.67 -1.71 -49.65
N GLY A 421 -32.94 -2.83 -49.56
CA GLY A 421 -33.15 -4.00 -50.42
C GLY A 421 -34.55 -4.60 -50.25
N SER A 422 -35.04 -4.72 -49.01
CA SER A 422 -36.39 -5.22 -48.74
C SER A 422 -37.50 -4.27 -49.21
N ALA A 423 -37.30 -2.95 -49.10
CA ALA A 423 -38.28 -1.97 -49.59
C ALA A 423 -38.43 -1.99 -51.12
N SER A 424 -37.33 -2.19 -51.86
CA SER A 424 -37.37 -2.33 -53.33
C SER A 424 -38.07 -3.62 -53.78
N ALA A 425 -37.93 -4.72 -53.03
CA ALA A 425 -38.63 -5.98 -53.33
C ALA A 425 -40.14 -5.87 -53.05
N ALA A 426 -40.55 -5.18 -52.00
CA ALA A 426 -41.97 -4.93 -51.71
C ALA A 426 -42.66 -4.06 -52.77
N ALA A 427 -41.94 -3.08 -53.36
CA ALA A 427 -42.48 -2.27 -54.46
C ALA A 427 -42.61 -3.06 -55.77
N ALA A 428 -41.75 -4.05 -56.02
CA ALA A 428 -41.81 -4.91 -57.22
C ALA A 428 -42.82 -6.07 -57.10
N GLY A 429 -43.21 -6.45 -55.88
CA GLY A 429 -44.15 -7.54 -55.58
C GLY A 429 -45.63 -7.24 -55.90
N SER A 430 -45.99 -6.00 -56.26
CA SER A 430 -47.37 -5.66 -56.66
C SER A 430 -47.71 -6.02 -58.11
N SER A 431 -46.81 -6.63 -58.90
CA SER A 431 -47.04 -6.80 -60.35
C SER A 431 -46.89 -8.22 -60.90
N ARG A 432 -46.66 -9.28 -60.12
CA ARG A 432 -46.57 -10.64 -60.69
C ARG A 432 -46.85 -11.74 -59.67
N GLU A 433 -48.14 -11.99 -59.46
CA GLU A 433 -48.62 -13.35 -59.22
C GLU A 433 -48.30 -14.20 -60.45
N ALA A 434 -47.44 -15.21 -60.30
CA ALA A 434 -47.68 -16.55 -60.82
C ALA A 434 -46.46 -17.45 -60.55
N LYS A 435 -46.72 -18.49 -59.76
CA LYS A 435 -46.26 -19.87 -59.98
C LYS A 435 -44.76 -20.07 -60.26
N ASP A 436 -44.03 -20.61 -59.29
CA ASP A 436 -43.94 -22.07 -59.20
C ASP A 436 -43.07 -22.51 -58.01
N HIS A 437 -43.52 -23.60 -57.39
CA HIS A 437 -42.77 -24.43 -56.47
C HIS A 437 -41.55 -25.03 -57.18
N THR A 438 -40.42 -25.20 -56.47
CA THR A 438 -39.73 -26.50 -56.33
C THR A 438 -38.55 -26.40 -55.33
N THR A 439 -38.54 -27.37 -54.44
CA THR A 439 -37.56 -27.88 -53.47
C THR A 439 -36.08 -27.92 -53.91
N CYS A 440 -35.14 -27.77 -52.97
CA CYS A 440 -34.15 -28.84 -52.65
C CYS A 440 -33.17 -28.52 -51.49
N LEU A 441 -32.78 -29.60 -50.80
CA LEU A 441 -31.82 -29.73 -49.70
C LEU A 441 -30.35 -29.52 -50.13
N GLY A 442 -29.48 -29.20 -49.17
CA GLY A 442 -28.03 -29.37 -49.32
C GLY A 442 -27.19 -29.05 -48.08
N SER A 443 -26.74 -30.08 -47.38
CA SER A 443 -25.78 -30.07 -46.27
C SER A 443 -24.37 -29.61 -46.69
N ARG A 444 -23.57 -29.01 -45.78
CA ARG A 444 -22.12 -28.86 -45.96
C ARG A 444 -21.30 -28.87 -44.68
N THR A 445 -20.08 -29.38 -44.83
CA THR A 445 -19.14 -29.96 -43.87
C THR A 445 -18.09 -28.98 -43.30
N HIS A 446 -17.50 -29.39 -42.18
CA HIS A 446 -16.37 -28.76 -41.46
C HIS A 446 -15.04 -28.78 -42.24
N ALA A 447 -14.20 -27.75 -42.03
CA ALA A 447 -12.77 -27.76 -42.33
C ALA A 447 -11.96 -27.20 -41.14
N LYS A 448 -10.83 -27.85 -40.84
CA LYS A 448 -9.93 -27.61 -39.69
C LYS A 448 -8.60 -27.08 -40.25
N CYS A 449 -8.08 -25.97 -39.73
CA CYS A 449 -6.79 -25.38 -40.13
C CYS A 449 -5.73 -25.60 -39.04
N GLN A 450 -4.54 -26.06 -39.43
CA GLN A 450 -3.33 -26.19 -38.60
C GLN A 450 -2.38 -25.03 -38.92
N SER A 451 -1.72 -24.46 -37.91
CA SER A 451 -0.76 -23.35 -38.05
C SER A 451 0.68 -23.80 -37.83
N THR A 452 1.59 -23.27 -38.66
CA THR A 452 3.03 -23.52 -38.71
C THR A 452 3.84 -22.60 -37.81
N GLN A 453 4.93 -23.12 -37.22
CA GLN A 453 5.97 -22.42 -36.44
C GLN A 453 7.03 -21.75 -37.33
N ALA A 454 7.70 -20.72 -36.80
CA ALA A 454 8.88 -20.06 -37.38
C ALA A 454 10.06 -20.02 -36.37
N PRO A 455 11.34 -20.02 -36.81
CA PRO A 455 12.51 -20.10 -35.95
C PRO A 455 13.24 -18.75 -35.72
N ALA A 456 14.07 -18.75 -34.67
CA ALA A 456 14.92 -17.66 -34.18
C ALA A 456 16.32 -17.63 -34.85
N HIS A 457 17.01 -16.47 -34.80
CA HIS A 457 18.48 -16.40 -34.72
C HIS A 457 19.10 -14.99 -34.47
N ILE A 458 20.17 -14.98 -33.66
CA ILE A 458 21.42 -14.15 -33.65
C ILE A 458 21.31 -12.72 -33.06
N GLY A 459 22.23 -12.21 -32.22
CA GLY A 459 23.52 -12.72 -31.73
C GLY A 459 24.27 -11.68 -30.87
N ASP A 460 25.28 -12.16 -30.15
CA ASP A 460 26.17 -11.40 -29.24
C ASP A 460 27.22 -10.54 -29.96
N ASN A 461 27.60 -9.41 -29.35
CA ASN A 461 29.02 -9.02 -29.27
C ASN A 461 29.30 -7.95 -28.20
N ALA A 462 30.54 -7.96 -27.71
CA ALA A 462 30.93 -7.57 -26.37
C ALA A 462 31.76 -6.28 -26.25
N ARG A 463 31.83 -5.80 -24.99
CA ARG A 463 32.96 -5.19 -24.24
C ARG A 463 33.29 -3.67 -24.33
N SER A 464 33.15 -3.08 -23.13
CA SER A 464 34.11 -2.25 -22.37
C SER A 464 34.24 -0.75 -22.70
N HIS A 465 33.71 0.12 -21.82
CA HIS A 465 34.43 1.23 -21.16
C HIS A 465 33.50 2.04 -20.20
N SER A 466 34.05 2.37 -19.02
CA SER A 466 33.70 3.44 -18.08
C SER A 466 32.65 3.17 -16.99
N VAL A 467 33.14 3.23 -15.75
CA VAL A 467 32.41 3.05 -14.50
C VAL A 467 31.45 4.20 -14.16
N VAL A 468 31.15 5.07 -15.12
CA VAL A 468 30.26 6.23 -14.96
C VAL A 468 29.00 6.13 -15.84
N ARG A 469 28.86 5.06 -16.65
CA ARG A 469 27.69 4.81 -17.52
C ARG A 469 26.69 3.77 -17.00
N TRP A 470 26.87 3.25 -15.79
CA TRP A 470 26.10 2.12 -15.25
C TRP A 470 24.60 2.35 -15.01
N TYR A 471 24.12 3.60 -15.12
CA TYR A 471 22.70 3.90 -14.98
C TYR A 471 21.87 3.58 -16.24
N ALA A 472 22.37 2.97 -17.31
CA ALA A 472 21.55 2.75 -18.51
C ALA A 472 20.69 1.46 -18.50
N ILE A 473 20.84 0.56 -17.52
CA ILE A 473 20.26 -0.81 -17.56
C ILE A 473 19.33 -1.12 -16.36
N ILE A 474 19.08 -0.16 -15.47
CA ILE A 474 18.02 -0.20 -14.44
C ILE A 474 17.22 1.09 -14.56
#